data_AF-M4BMZ4-F1
#
_entry.id   AF-M4BMZ4-F1
#
_cell.length_a   1.000
_cell.length_b   1.000
_cell.length_c   1.000
_cell.angle_alpha   90.00
_cell.angle_beta   90.00
_cell.angle_gamma   90.00
#
_symmetry.space_group_name_H-M   'P 1'
#
loop_
_entity.id
_entity.type
_entity.pdbx_description
1 polymer ?
#
loop_
_entity_poly.entity_id
_entity_poly.type
_entity_poly.pdbx_seq_one_letter_code
_entity_poly.pdbx_strand_id
1 'polypeptide(L)'
;MSDQFPLSVSEFLPVIEVLSKTTSAFESVQKFFSASLRYQQHSASTAWSCKLQMLISLSSPAPTLCVAKTCSLRARTRRSCRVGKGFIDRKTKSAIELVTRFVFLFGRRGVAQALVRARESNKKEVVSIATKLLKLQIQSWGRRSPKRVFEMMELGDVAKEGYRDLSRKITVLDDYIAARLVDPPTKKKVMRTLIEGYGDMSKLVVILHGARHSNDDQTKQMAEILTTNMLDLWKASRTSPERVVGLLKLEGRPEAFTAANLDMLTEYIGHYYENRSGAPPSLIKVLSDGIRSAGVLAVALLTQLLREETPQLRKL
;
A
#
# COMPACT_ATOMS: atom_id res chain seq x y z
N MET A 1 18.38 9.79 -12.48
CA MET A 1 18.41 8.41 -12.98
C MET A 1 17.16 7.74 -12.46
N SER A 2 16.17 7.60 -13.33
CA SER A 2 14.88 7.00 -13.01
C SER A 2 15.02 5.49 -13.11
N ASP A 3 14.80 4.79 -12.01
CA ASP A 3 14.72 3.32 -11.98
C ASP A 3 13.43 2.89 -12.70
N GLN A 4 13.46 2.86 -14.03
CA GLN A 4 12.46 2.15 -14.82
C GLN A 4 12.61 0.66 -14.53
N PHE A 5 11.55 0.07 -13.97
CA PHE A 5 11.39 -1.37 -13.82
C PHE A 5 11.68 -2.07 -15.16
N PRO A 6 12.57 -3.08 -15.20
CA PRO A 6 12.84 -3.81 -16.44
C PRO A 6 11.74 -4.82 -16.80
N LEU A 7 10.72 -5.04 -15.96
CA LEU A 7 9.70 -6.07 -16.17
C LEU A 7 8.31 -5.55 -15.76
N SER A 8 7.34 -5.64 -16.67
CA SER A 8 5.96 -5.24 -16.40
C SER A 8 5.25 -6.30 -15.54
N VAL A 9 4.35 -5.85 -14.67
CA VAL A 9 3.55 -6.68 -13.75
C VAL A 9 2.82 -7.86 -14.44
N SER A 10 2.61 -7.80 -15.76
CA SER A 10 2.07 -8.89 -16.58
C SER A 10 2.90 -10.17 -16.56
N GLU A 11 4.21 -10.09 -16.30
CA GLU A 11 5.10 -11.27 -16.25
C GLU A 11 5.03 -12.02 -14.91
N PHE A 12 4.47 -11.40 -13.87
CA PHE A 12 4.43 -11.96 -12.52
C PHE A 12 3.21 -12.85 -12.25
N LEU A 13 2.09 -12.57 -12.93
CA LEU A 13 0.83 -13.30 -12.80
C LEU A 13 0.94 -14.79 -13.21
N PRO A 14 1.59 -15.15 -14.34
CA PRO A 14 1.79 -16.54 -14.72
C PRO A 14 2.55 -17.35 -13.67
N VAL A 15 3.50 -16.72 -12.98
CA VAL A 15 4.33 -17.36 -11.95
C VAL A 15 3.50 -17.75 -10.74
N ILE A 16 2.61 -16.85 -10.29
CA ILE A 16 1.71 -17.14 -9.17
C ILE A 16 0.66 -18.18 -9.57
N GLU A 17 0.18 -18.15 -10.81
CA GLU A 17 -0.75 -19.17 -11.33
C GLU A 17 -0.12 -20.56 -11.43
N VAL A 18 1.15 -20.66 -11.85
CA VAL A 18 1.87 -21.95 -11.86
C VAL A 18 2.06 -22.45 -10.43
N LEU A 19 2.44 -21.56 -9.50
CA LEU A 19 2.57 -21.88 -8.08
C LEU A 19 1.24 -22.31 -7.45
N SER A 20 0.09 -21.83 -7.95
CA SER A 20 -1.24 -22.16 -7.42
C SER A 20 -1.74 -23.55 -7.78
N LYS A 21 -1.24 -24.13 -8.87
CA LYS A 21 -1.65 -25.46 -9.31
C LYS A 21 -0.89 -26.58 -8.63
N THR A 22 0.21 -26.30 -7.93
CA THR A 22 1.14 -27.38 -7.54
C THR A 22 1.96 -27.03 -6.30
N THR A 23 1.61 -27.63 -5.16
CA THR A 23 2.41 -27.53 -3.92
C THR A 23 3.76 -28.28 -4.02
N SER A 24 4.01 -28.98 -5.13
CA SER A 24 5.27 -29.64 -5.50
C SER A 24 6.10 -28.89 -6.57
N ALA A 25 5.62 -27.76 -7.10
CA ALA A 25 6.24 -27.10 -8.26
C ALA A 25 7.30 -26.05 -7.96
N PHE A 26 7.94 -26.09 -6.79
CA PHE A 26 9.12 -25.27 -6.57
C PHE A 26 10.20 -25.57 -7.64
N GLU A 27 10.39 -26.85 -7.97
CA GLU A 27 11.28 -27.28 -9.04
C GLU A 27 10.75 -26.92 -10.43
N SER A 28 9.44 -27.01 -10.69
CA SER A 28 8.87 -26.67 -12.00
C SER A 28 8.88 -25.17 -12.27
N VAL A 29 8.69 -24.32 -11.26
CA VAL A 29 8.82 -22.86 -11.37
C VAL A 29 10.28 -22.48 -11.59
N GLN A 30 11.21 -23.10 -10.86
CA GLN A 30 12.64 -22.96 -11.12
C GLN A 30 13.00 -23.39 -12.55
N LYS A 31 12.46 -24.51 -13.04
CA LYS A 31 12.69 -25.03 -14.40
C LYS A 31 12.05 -24.17 -15.49
N PHE A 32 10.88 -23.60 -15.22
CA PHE A 32 10.18 -22.66 -16.11
C PHE A 32 10.97 -21.36 -16.28
N PHE A 33 11.41 -20.73 -15.18
CA PHE A 33 12.29 -19.56 -15.27
C PHE A 33 13.63 -19.87 -15.94
N SER A 34 14.19 -21.06 -15.70
CA SER A 34 15.41 -21.54 -16.38
C SER A 34 15.24 -21.76 -17.89
N ALA A 35 14.01 -22.03 -18.34
CA ALA A 35 13.68 -22.24 -19.74
C ALA A 35 13.36 -20.89 -20.44
N SER A 36 12.62 -20.00 -19.79
CA SER A 36 12.32 -18.66 -20.31
C SER A 36 13.58 -17.78 -20.43
N LEU A 37 14.57 -17.96 -19.56
CA LEU A 37 15.88 -17.28 -19.64
C LEU A 37 16.75 -17.73 -20.83
N ARG A 38 16.55 -18.95 -21.36
CA ARG A 38 17.23 -19.40 -22.60
C ARG A 38 16.66 -18.74 -23.85
N TYR A 39 15.43 -18.24 -23.79
CA TYR A 39 14.77 -17.59 -24.93
C TYR A 39 15.15 -16.11 -25.06
N GLN A 40 15.51 -15.44 -23.95
CA GLN A 40 15.97 -14.04 -23.97
C GLN A 40 17.47 -13.84 -24.21
N GLN A 41 18.25 -14.92 -24.39
CA GLN A 41 19.69 -14.86 -24.69
C GLN A 41 20.05 -14.22 -26.05
N HIS A 42 19.06 -13.76 -26.84
CA HIS A 42 19.30 -13.05 -28.10
C HIS A 42 19.28 -11.52 -28.01
N SER A 43 18.99 -10.90 -26.86
CA SER A 43 19.23 -9.46 -26.72
C SER A 43 19.65 -9.03 -25.31
N ALA A 44 20.77 -8.30 -25.28
CA ALA A 44 21.28 -7.43 -24.22
C ALA A 44 22.18 -7.99 -23.09
N SER A 45 23.41 -7.46 -23.12
CA SER A 45 24.36 -7.13 -22.04
C SER A 45 24.99 -8.25 -21.20
N THR A 46 26.23 -8.56 -21.57
CA THR A 46 27.19 -9.50 -20.97
C THR A 46 27.48 -9.31 -19.47
N ALA A 47 27.22 -8.13 -18.91
CA ALA A 47 27.43 -7.86 -17.47
C ALA A 47 26.42 -8.60 -16.56
N TRP A 48 25.21 -8.86 -17.06
CA TRP A 48 24.17 -9.59 -16.32
C TRP A 48 24.42 -11.10 -16.33
N SER A 49 24.96 -11.62 -17.44
CA SER A 49 25.24 -13.05 -17.58
C SER A 49 26.28 -13.54 -16.57
N CYS A 50 27.38 -12.80 -16.36
CA CYS A 50 28.42 -13.23 -15.41
C CYS A 50 27.95 -13.22 -13.95
N LYS A 51 27.12 -12.25 -13.55
CA LYS A 51 26.61 -12.12 -12.18
C LYS A 51 25.56 -13.20 -11.85
N LEU A 52 24.81 -13.65 -12.85
CA LEU A 52 23.83 -14.74 -12.73
C LEU A 52 24.47 -16.13 -12.82
N GLN A 53 25.56 -16.28 -13.58
CA GLN A 53 26.25 -17.57 -13.75
C GLN A 53 27.07 -17.97 -12.52
N MET A 54 27.63 -16.99 -11.78
CA MET A 54 28.16 -17.22 -10.43
C MET A 54 27.12 -17.75 -9.43
N LEU A 55 25.84 -17.36 -9.58
CA LEU A 55 24.76 -17.77 -8.67
C LEU A 55 24.27 -19.21 -8.91
N ILE A 56 24.45 -19.75 -10.11
CA ILE A 56 24.08 -21.14 -10.44
C ILE A 56 25.12 -22.13 -9.89
N SER A 57 26.40 -21.74 -9.83
CA SER A 57 27.47 -22.59 -9.29
C SER A 57 27.44 -22.75 -7.77
N LEU A 58 26.80 -21.82 -7.04
CA LEU A 58 26.70 -21.86 -5.57
C LEU A 58 25.50 -22.69 -5.05
N SER A 59 24.62 -23.18 -5.93
CA SER A 59 23.41 -23.93 -5.55
C SER A 59 23.46 -25.42 -5.88
N SER A 60 24.62 -25.99 -6.24
CA SER A 60 24.74 -27.43 -6.50
C SER A 60 25.35 -28.15 -5.29
N PRO A 61 24.64 -29.10 -4.64
CA PRO A 61 25.29 -30.05 -3.75
C PRO A 61 26.03 -31.08 -4.61
N ALA A 62 27.36 -31.13 -4.51
CA ALA A 62 28.14 -32.24 -5.07
C ALA A 62 27.69 -33.57 -4.44
N PRO A 63 27.56 -34.67 -5.21
CA PRO A 63 27.14 -35.95 -4.66
C PRO A 63 28.35 -36.76 -4.14
N THR A 64 28.04 -37.56 -3.12
CA THR A 64 28.70 -38.79 -2.66
C THR A 64 30.11 -38.73 -2.07
N LEU A 65 30.18 -39.09 -0.78
CA LEU A 65 31.05 -40.18 -0.35
C LEU A 65 30.45 -40.90 0.87
N CYS A 66 30.16 -42.18 0.67
CA CYS A 66 29.83 -43.17 1.67
C CYS A 66 30.95 -43.29 2.71
N VAL A 67 30.60 -43.36 4.00
CA VAL A 67 31.32 -44.17 4.99
C VAL A 67 30.31 -44.81 5.92
N ALA A 68 30.18 -46.14 5.81
CA ALA A 68 29.59 -46.98 6.83
C ALA A 68 30.49 -47.00 8.07
N LYS A 69 29.91 -46.88 9.28
CA LYS A 69 30.48 -47.43 10.51
C LYS A 69 29.35 -47.79 11.49
N THR A 70 29.39 -49.05 11.90
CA THR A 70 28.60 -49.73 12.92
C THR A 70 28.78 -49.09 14.31
N CYS A 71 27.77 -49.14 15.19
CA CYS A 71 27.77 -49.98 16.41
C CYS A 71 26.70 -49.60 17.47
N SER A 72 26.04 -50.66 17.96
CA SER A 72 25.49 -50.91 19.30
C SER A 72 24.21 -50.23 19.82
N LEU A 73 23.26 -51.11 20.16
CA LEU A 73 22.21 -50.91 21.15
C LEU A 73 22.79 -50.61 22.55
N ARG A 74 22.24 -49.60 23.24
CA ARG A 74 22.01 -49.67 24.70
C ARG A 74 20.98 -48.63 25.17
N ALA A 75 20.32 -49.01 26.26
CA ALA A 75 19.01 -48.57 26.70
C ALA A 75 18.95 -47.24 27.47
N ARG A 76 17.71 -46.72 27.55
CA ARG A 76 17.10 -45.88 28.61
C ARG A 76 17.82 -44.60 29.03
N THR A 77 17.19 -43.47 28.72
CA THR A 77 16.76 -42.51 29.76
C THR A 77 15.62 -41.65 29.21
N ARG A 78 14.48 -41.67 29.91
CA ARG A 78 13.38 -40.71 29.72
C ARG A 78 13.93 -39.32 30.00
N ARG A 79 14.28 -38.55 28.97
CA ARG A 79 14.47 -37.10 29.08
C ARG A 79 13.19 -36.44 28.61
N SER A 80 12.53 -35.78 29.56
CA SER A 80 11.49 -34.79 29.37
C SER A 80 11.79 -33.92 28.14
N CYS A 81 10.99 -34.08 27.09
CA CYS A 81 10.98 -33.19 25.94
C CYS A 81 10.43 -31.84 26.41
N ARG A 82 11.35 -30.96 26.80
CA ARG A 82 11.08 -29.53 26.89
C ARG A 82 10.62 -29.08 25.51
N VAL A 83 9.36 -28.66 25.38
CA VAL A 83 8.77 -28.13 24.15
C VAL A 83 9.57 -26.91 23.71
N GLY A 84 10.51 -27.12 22.79
CA GLY A 84 11.30 -26.06 22.18
C GLY A 84 10.40 -25.20 21.29
N LYS A 85 10.53 -23.89 21.46
CA LYS A 85 9.87 -22.86 20.64
C LYS A 85 10.05 -23.14 19.13
N GLY A 86 8.93 -23.23 18.41
CA GLY A 86 8.79 -22.81 17.01
C GLY A 86 9.26 -23.81 15.94
N PHE A 87 8.52 -24.89 15.73
CA PHE A 87 8.64 -25.66 14.48
C PHE A 87 7.93 -24.88 13.35
N ILE A 88 8.71 -24.23 12.48
CA ILE A 88 8.18 -23.66 11.23
C ILE A 88 7.98 -24.84 10.26
N ASP A 89 6.75 -25.07 9.80
CA ASP A 89 6.47 -26.18 8.89
C ASP A 89 7.19 -26.01 7.54
N ARG A 90 7.40 -27.14 6.83
CA ARG A 90 8.15 -27.17 5.56
C ARG A 90 7.52 -26.27 4.49
N LYS A 91 6.19 -26.16 4.43
CA LYS A 91 5.49 -25.32 3.44
C LYS A 91 5.72 -23.83 3.74
N THR A 92 5.68 -23.44 5.01
CA THR A 92 5.99 -22.07 5.44
C THR A 92 7.45 -21.71 5.15
N LYS A 93 8.39 -22.64 5.37
CA LYS A 93 9.82 -22.44 5.04
C LYS A 93 10.03 -22.16 3.54
N SER A 94 9.44 -22.97 2.65
CA SER A 94 9.53 -22.76 1.20
C SER A 94 8.89 -21.45 0.75
N ALA A 95 7.77 -21.05 1.36
CA ALA A 95 7.11 -19.78 1.04
C ALA A 95 7.97 -18.57 1.46
N ILE A 96 8.65 -18.63 2.60
CA ILE A 96 9.58 -17.58 3.06
C ILE A 96 10.76 -17.44 2.08
N GLU A 97 11.33 -18.56 1.63
CA GLU A 97 12.43 -18.56 0.67
C GLU A 97 12.01 -17.95 -0.68
N LEU A 98 10.81 -18.30 -1.14
CA LEU A 98 10.23 -17.72 -2.37
C LEU A 98 10.05 -16.20 -2.26
N VAL A 99 9.44 -15.70 -1.17
CA VAL A 99 9.29 -14.26 -0.94
C VAL A 99 10.66 -13.59 -0.87
N THR A 100 11.63 -14.21 -0.20
CA THR A 100 12.99 -13.67 -0.09
C THR A 100 13.65 -13.51 -1.45
N ARG A 101 13.53 -14.52 -2.32
CA ARG A 101 14.05 -14.48 -3.69
C ARG A 101 13.34 -13.44 -4.54
N PHE A 102 12.01 -13.34 -4.46
CA PHE A 102 11.27 -12.30 -5.16
C PHE A 102 11.65 -10.89 -4.68
N VAL A 103 11.79 -10.70 -3.37
CA VAL A 103 12.21 -9.40 -2.81
C VAL A 103 13.61 -9.02 -3.27
N PHE A 104 14.52 -9.99 -3.39
CA PHE A 104 15.87 -9.76 -3.93
C PHE A 104 15.84 -9.31 -5.39
N LEU A 105 14.99 -9.91 -6.22
CA LEU A 105 14.92 -9.64 -7.66
C LEU A 105 14.10 -8.40 -8.02
N PHE A 106 12.95 -8.19 -7.36
CA PHE A 106 11.93 -7.21 -7.76
C PHE A 106 11.73 -6.11 -6.72
N GLY A 107 12.48 -6.14 -5.62
CA GLY A 107 12.35 -5.22 -4.50
C GLY A 107 11.09 -5.46 -3.65
N ARG A 108 11.10 -4.93 -2.42
CA ARG A 108 9.98 -5.11 -1.48
C ARG A 108 8.69 -4.48 -2.01
N ARG A 109 8.76 -3.28 -2.57
CA ARG A 109 7.60 -2.57 -3.12
C ARG A 109 6.96 -3.35 -4.27
N GLY A 110 7.77 -3.74 -5.27
CA GLY A 110 7.29 -4.42 -6.46
C GLY A 110 6.60 -5.75 -6.14
N VAL A 111 7.19 -6.56 -5.25
CA VAL A 111 6.57 -7.82 -4.82
C VAL A 111 5.25 -7.58 -4.08
N ALA A 112 5.18 -6.59 -3.19
CA ALA A 112 3.95 -6.33 -2.43
C ALA A 112 2.81 -5.89 -3.36
N GLN A 113 3.08 -5.01 -4.33
CA GLN A 113 2.10 -4.57 -5.32
C GLN A 113 1.65 -5.73 -6.22
N ALA A 114 2.58 -6.55 -6.70
CA ALA A 114 2.26 -7.71 -7.53
C ALA A 114 1.38 -8.72 -6.77
N LEU A 115 1.65 -8.93 -5.48
CA LEU A 115 0.83 -9.81 -4.64
C LEU A 115 -0.56 -9.23 -4.37
N VAL A 116 -0.70 -7.92 -4.14
CA VAL A 116 -2.03 -7.29 -4.05
C VAL A 116 -2.79 -7.45 -5.37
N ARG A 117 -2.14 -7.20 -6.51
CA ARG A 117 -2.77 -7.41 -7.82
C ARG A 117 -3.20 -8.86 -8.04
N ALA A 118 -2.39 -9.83 -7.60
CA ALA A 118 -2.75 -11.24 -7.70
C ALA A 118 -3.96 -11.62 -6.83
N ARG A 119 -4.24 -10.88 -5.74
CA ARG A 119 -5.47 -11.04 -4.94
C ARG A 119 -6.73 -10.57 -5.67
N GLU A 120 -6.59 -9.81 -6.75
CA GLU A 120 -7.70 -9.38 -7.62
C GLU A 120 -8.07 -10.46 -8.66
N SER A 121 -7.37 -11.60 -8.68
CA SER A 121 -7.65 -12.70 -9.62
C SER A 121 -9.01 -13.37 -9.34
N ASN A 122 -9.65 -13.87 -10.39
CA ASN A 122 -10.84 -14.73 -10.27
C ASN A 122 -10.53 -16.17 -9.79
N LYS A 123 -9.25 -16.56 -9.73
CA LYS A 123 -8.82 -17.90 -9.30
C LYS A 123 -8.58 -17.92 -7.79
N LYS A 124 -9.39 -18.68 -7.05
CA LYS A 124 -9.33 -18.76 -5.58
C LYS A 124 -7.96 -19.22 -5.07
N GLU A 125 -7.29 -20.11 -5.80
CA GLU A 125 -5.97 -20.64 -5.45
C GLU A 125 -4.89 -19.55 -5.54
N VAL A 126 -4.95 -18.70 -6.59
CA VAL A 126 -4.06 -17.56 -6.79
C VAL A 126 -4.24 -16.57 -5.65
N VAL A 127 -5.49 -16.22 -5.33
CA VAL A 127 -5.81 -15.30 -4.23
C VAL A 127 -5.30 -15.83 -2.88
N SER A 128 -5.49 -17.13 -2.61
CA SER A 128 -5.03 -17.78 -1.38
C SER A 128 -3.51 -17.73 -1.23
N ILE A 129 -2.76 -18.01 -2.30
CA ILE A 129 -1.29 -17.96 -2.29
C ILE A 129 -0.80 -16.52 -2.17
N ALA A 130 -1.35 -15.62 -2.97
CA ALA A 130 -0.98 -14.21 -2.94
C ALA A 130 -1.17 -13.61 -1.54
N THR A 131 -2.28 -13.93 -0.89
CA THR A 131 -2.58 -13.52 0.49
C THR A 131 -1.55 -14.07 1.49
N LYS A 132 -1.19 -15.36 1.38
CA LYS A 132 -0.17 -15.98 2.25
C LYS A 132 1.21 -15.37 2.07
N LEU A 133 1.64 -15.19 0.81
CA LEU A 133 2.95 -14.60 0.49
C LEU A 133 3.01 -13.13 0.94
N LEU A 134 1.93 -12.36 0.75
CA LEU A 134 1.87 -10.96 1.18
C LEU A 134 1.96 -10.86 2.71
N LYS A 135 1.26 -11.73 3.43
CA LYS A 135 1.35 -11.81 4.89
C LYS A 135 2.78 -12.10 5.36
N LEU A 136 3.45 -13.08 4.76
CA LEU A 136 4.85 -13.40 5.07
C LEU A 136 5.79 -12.23 4.77
N GLN A 137 5.57 -11.56 3.65
CA GLN A 137 6.34 -10.38 3.29
C GLN A 137 6.15 -9.25 4.32
N ILE A 138 4.92 -8.91 4.69
CA ILE A 138 4.59 -7.88 5.70
C ILE A 138 5.17 -8.22 7.07
N GLN A 139 5.18 -9.51 7.45
CA GLN A 139 5.82 -9.98 8.68
C GLN A 139 7.34 -9.77 8.64
N SER A 140 7.98 -10.00 7.48
CA SER A 140 9.42 -9.75 7.29
C SER A 140 9.83 -8.28 7.45
N TRP A 141 8.86 -7.34 7.39
CA TRP A 141 9.15 -5.92 7.56
C TRP A 141 9.36 -5.51 9.03
N GLY A 142 9.14 -6.41 9.99
CA GLY A 142 9.55 -6.21 11.39
C GLY A 142 8.82 -5.05 12.08
N ARG A 143 9.49 -4.29 12.95
CA ARG A 143 8.87 -3.19 13.72
C ARG A 143 8.92 -1.82 13.04
N ARG A 144 8.89 -1.77 11.71
CA ARG A 144 8.87 -0.48 10.97
C ARG A 144 7.63 0.35 11.36
N SER A 145 7.75 1.67 11.39
CA SER A 145 6.58 2.52 11.57
C SER A 145 5.68 2.49 10.32
N PRO A 146 4.37 2.72 10.44
CA PRO A 146 3.50 2.90 9.28
C PRO A 146 4.02 3.97 8.31
N LYS A 147 4.56 5.09 8.83
CA LYS A 147 5.21 6.13 8.02
C LYS A 147 6.38 5.58 7.18
N ARG A 148 7.20 4.70 7.75
CA ARG A 148 8.30 4.07 6.99
C ARG A 148 7.79 3.16 5.86
N VAL A 149 6.62 2.54 6.04
CA VAL A 149 5.96 1.76 4.98
C VAL A 149 5.36 2.67 3.93
N PHE A 150 4.77 3.80 4.32
CA PHE A 150 4.30 4.84 3.40
C PHE A 150 5.44 5.30 2.46
N GLU A 151 6.60 5.61 3.02
CA GLU A 151 7.81 5.96 2.26
C GLU A 151 8.27 4.81 1.35
N MET A 152 8.33 3.58 1.87
CA MET A 152 8.75 2.39 1.12
C MET A 152 7.84 2.11 -0.10
N MET A 153 6.56 2.42 0.02
CA MET A 153 5.58 2.28 -1.05
C MET A 153 5.55 3.47 -2.00
N GLU A 154 6.37 4.52 -1.76
CA GLU A 154 6.41 5.75 -2.56
C GLU A 154 5.02 6.35 -2.73
N LEU A 155 4.29 6.49 -1.62
CA LEU A 155 2.97 7.12 -1.62
C LEU A 155 3.05 8.66 -1.75
N GLY A 156 4.21 9.28 -1.54
CA GLY A 156 4.36 10.74 -1.61
C GLY A 156 4.36 11.35 -3.02
N ASP A 157 4.66 10.57 -4.07
CA ASP A 157 4.86 11.05 -5.45
C ASP A 157 3.68 10.76 -6.40
N VAL A 158 2.51 10.45 -5.83
CA VAL A 158 1.32 9.94 -6.57
C VAL A 158 0.81 10.86 -7.68
N ALA A 159 0.91 12.18 -7.52
CA ALA A 159 0.51 13.13 -8.58
C ALA A 159 1.43 13.05 -9.81
N LYS A 160 2.74 12.80 -9.61
CA LYS A 160 3.70 12.65 -10.71
C LYS A 160 3.50 11.32 -11.45
N GLU A 161 3.07 10.28 -10.73
CA GLU A 161 2.82 8.95 -11.28
C GLU A 161 1.41 8.79 -11.88
N GLY A 162 0.60 9.85 -11.91
CA GLY A 162 -0.77 9.80 -12.44
C GLY A 162 -1.67 8.84 -11.65
N TYR A 163 -1.48 8.74 -10.34
CA TYR A 163 -2.21 7.84 -9.44
C TYR A 163 -2.04 6.34 -9.72
N ARG A 164 -1.05 5.97 -10.54
CA ARG A 164 -0.77 4.56 -10.89
C ARG A 164 -0.52 3.74 -9.63
N ASP A 165 -1.19 2.60 -9.54
CA ASP A 165 -1.09 1.64 -8.42
C ASP A 165 -1.40 2.23 -7.04
N LEU A 166 -2.00 3.43 -6.95
CA LEU A 166 -2.28 4.08 -5.67
C LEU A 166 -3.16 3.21 -4.77
N SER A 167 -4.24 2.66 -5.33
CA SER A 167 -5.13 1.72 -4.63
C SER A 167 -4.36 0.55 -4.02
N ARG A 168 -3.44 -0.05 -4.77
CA ARG A 168 -2.61 -1.19 -4.34
C ARG A 168 -1.60 -0.78 -3.28
N LYS A 169 -0.91 0.36 -3.47
CA LYS A 169 0.05 0.91 -2.51
C LYS A 169 -0.63 1.18 -1.15
N ILE A 170 -1.83 1.75 -1.16
CA ILE A 170 -2.62 2.00 0.05
C ILE A 170 -3.11 0.69 0.67
N THR A 171 -3.54 -0.29 -0.14
CA THR A 171 -3.93 -1.62 0.35
C THR A 171 -2.79 -2.31 1.10
N VAL A 172 -1.56 -2.22 0.57
CA VAL A 172 -0.36 -2.74 1.26
C VAL A 172 -0.15 -2.06 2.62
N LEU A 173 -0.33 -0.74 2.70
CA LEU A 173 -0.22 0.01 3.95
C LEU A 173 -1.31 -0.38 4.96
N ASP A 174 -2.55 -0.56 4.49
CA ASP A 174 -3.68 -1.01 5.32
C ASP A 174 -3.43 -2.41 5.87
N ASP A 175 -3.07 -3.38 5.02
CA ASP A 175 -2.70 -4.74 5.43
C ASP A 175 -1.56 -4.74 6.45
N TYR A 176 -0.56 -3.86 6.26
CA TYR A 176 0.56 -3.71 7.18
C TYR A 176 0.15 -3.23 8.57
N ILE A 177 -0.77 -2.26 8.61
CA ILE A 177 -1.32 -1.70 9.85
C ILE A 177 -2.22 -2.72 10.54
N ALA A 178 -3.11 -3.37 9.79
CA ALA A 178 -4.02 -4.40 10.27
C ALA A 178 -3.25 -5.59 10.89
N ALA A 179 -2.17 -6.04 10.26
CA ALA A 179 -1.35 -7.15 10.76
C ALA A 179 -0.64 -6.86 12.11
N ARG A 180 -0.67 -5.62 12.61
CA ARG A 180 0.02 -5.19 13.85
C ARG A 180 -0.93 -4.75 14.96
N LEU A 181 -2.23 -4.66 14.68
CA LEU A 181 -3.21 -4.27 15.69
C LEU A 181 -3.86 -5.53 16.26
N VAL A 182 -3.96 -5.59 17.60
CA VAL A 182 -4.65 -6.67 18.31
C VAL A 182 -6.17 -6.43 18.30
N ASP A 183 -6.61 -5.16 18.28
CA ASP A 183 -8.00 -4.71 18.16
C ASP A 183 -8.09 -3.44 17.27
N PRO A 184 -9.21 -3.15 16.58
CA PRO A 184 -9.22 -2.16 15.50
C PRO A 184 -9.43 -0.73 16.03
N PRO A 185 -8.56 0.21 15.61
CA PRO A 185 -9.05 1.31 14.80
C PRO A 185 -8.17 1.47 13.54
N THR A 186 -8.15 0.44 12.68
CA THR A 186 -7.33 0.38 11.46
C THR A 186 -7.53 1.60 10.57
N LYS A 187 -8.79 1.99 10.33
CA LYS A 187 -9.16 3.16 9.53
C LYS A 187 -8.52 4.46 10.03
N LYS A 188 -8.61 4.74 11.34
CA LYS A 188 -8.04 5.95 11.95
C LYS A 188 -6.52 5.98 11.82
N LYS A 189 -5.86 4.82 11.94
CA LYS A 189 -4.40 4.72 11.86
C LYS A 189 -3.88 4.82 10.43
N VAL A 190 -4.58 4.22 9.46
CA VAL A 190 -4.32 4.43 8.03
C VAL A 190 -4.47 5.92 7.70
N MET A 191 -5.61 6.52 8.05
CA MET A 191 -5.90 7.94 7.80
C MET A 191 -4.82 8.84 8.40
N ARG A 192 -4.44 8.64 9.66
CA ARG A 192 -3.34 9.38 10.30
C ARG A 192 -2.03 9.22 9.54
N THR A 193 -1.68 8.00 9.13
CA THR A 193 -0.44 7.74 8.39
C THR A 193 -0.43 8.46 7.05
N LEU A 194 -1.58 8.52 6.36
CA LEU A 194 -1.71 9.25 5.09
C LEU A 194 -1.58 10.77 5.32
N ILE A 195 -2.27 11.33 6.31
CA ILE A 195 -2.19 12.77 6.65
C ILE A 195 -0.74 13.16 6.96
N GLU A 196 -0.04 12.39 7.80
CA GLU A 196 1.36 12.64 8.13
C GLU A 196 2.29 12.45 6.92
N GLY A 197 2.01 11.45 6.07
CA GLY A 197 2.81 11.13 4.89
C GLY A 197 2.72 12.18 3.79
N TYR A 198 1.53 12.74 3.56
CA TYR A 198 1.31 13.84 2.61
C TYR A 198 1.60 15.22 3.22
N GLY A 199 1.82 15.29 4.53
CA GLY A 199 2.25 16.46 5.28
C GLY A 199 1.14 17.16 6.04
N ASP A 200 -0.07 17.23 5.48
CA ASP A 200 -1.26 17.69 6.18
C ASP A 200 -2.55 17.19 5.52
N MET A 201 -3.68 17.46 6.17
CA MET A 201 -4.99 17.00 5.75
C MET A 201 -5.47 17.67 4.46
N SER A 202 -5.18 18.96 4.28
CA SER A 202 -5.45 19.70 3.04
C SER A 202 -4.79 19.02 1.85
N LYS A 203 -3.51 18.67 1.95
CA LYS A 203 -2.80 17.97 0.88
C LYS A 203 -3.39 16.59 0.60
N LEU A 204 -3.73 15.83 1.64
CA LEU A 204 -4.39 14.53 1.45
C LEU A 204 -5.73 14.68 0.70
N VAL A 205 -6.54 15.68 1.06
CA VAL A 205 -7.82 15.94 0.37
C VAL A 205 -7.62 16.24 -1.11
N VAL A 206 -6.62 17.06 -1.46
CA VAL A 206 -6.27 17.33 -2.87
C VAL A 206 -5.87 16.04 -3.60
N ILE A 207 -5.08 15.17 -2.97
CA ILE A 207 -4.70 13.87 -3.55
C ILE A 207 -5.93 12.97 -3.76
N LEU A 208 -6.80 12.84 -2.77
CA LEU A 208 -8.01 12.02 -2.88
C LEU A 208 -8.99 12.57 -3.92
N HIS A 209 -9.14 13.89 -4.00
CA HIS A 209 -9.97 14.54 -5.00
C HIS A 209 -9.47 14.21 -6.42
N GLY A 210 -8.17 14.34 -6.69
CA GLY A 210 -7.63 13.96 -8.00
C GLY A 210 -7.75 12.45 -8.27
N ALA A 211 -7.59 11.60 -7.25
CA ALA A 211 -7.77 10.15 -7.38
C ALA A 211 -9.22 9.75 -7.73
N ARG A 212 -10.24 10.45 -7.21
CA ARG A 212 -11.67 10.27 -7.59
C ARG A 212 -11.94 10.56 -9.07
N HIS A 213 -11.07 11.36 -9.70
CA HIS A 213 -11.16 11.73 -11.12
C HIS A 213 -10.12 11.01 -11.99
N SER A 214 -9.38 10.05 -11.43
CA SER A 214 -8.40 9.25 -12.19
C SER A 214 -9.09 8.31 -13.18
N ASN A 215 -8.36 7.75 -14.16
CA ASN A 215 -8.94 6.77 -15.10
C ASN A 215 -9.01 5.33 -14.54
N ASP A 216 -8.48 5.07 -13.35
CA ASP A 216 -8.45 3.75 -12.73
C ASP A 216 -9.61 3.59 -11.75
N ASP A 217 -10.60 2.75 -12.08
CA ASP A 217 -11.82 2.59 -11.27
C ASP A 217 -11.54 2.09 -9.85
N GLN A 218 -10.51 1.24 -9.67
CA GLN A 218 -10.07 0.81 -8.34
C GLN A 218 -9.56 1.99 -7.50
N THR A 219 -8.81 2.90 -8.13
CA THR A 219 -8.32 4.12 -7.47
C THR A 219 -9.47 5.09 -7.17
N LYS A 220 -10.45 5.25 -8.07
CA LYS A 220 -11.65 6.06 -7.77
C LYS A 220 -12.39 5.53 -6.55
N GLN A 221 -12.72 4.23 -6.55
CA GLN A 221 -13.46 3.59 -5.46
C GLN A 221 -12.69 3.67 -4.13
N MET A 222 -11.39 3.43 -4.16
CA MET A 222 -10.54 3.55 -2.97
C MET A 222 -10.51 4.99 -2.44
N ALA A 223 -10.47 5.99 -3.32
CA ALA A 223 -10.51 7.39 -2.93
C ALA A 223 -11.86 7.77 -2.32
N GLU A 224 -12.98 7.31 -2.89
CA GLU A 224 -14.32 7.49 -2.31
C GLU A 224 -14.42 6.87 -0.91
N ILE A 225 -13.96 5.63 -0.75
CA ILE A 225 -13.95 4.95 0.56
C ILE A 225 -13.13 5.73 1.59
N LEU A 226 -11.96 6.23 1.22
CA LEU A 226 -11.12 7.03 2.12
C LEU A 226 -11.77 8.37 2.47
N THR A 227 -12.39 9.04 1.51
CA THR A 227 -13.14 10.28 1.74
C THR A 227 -14.29 10.04 2.72
N THR A 228 -15.13 9.04 2.48
CA THR A 228 -16.24 8.69 3.39
C THR A 228 -15.74 8.34 4.79
N ASN A 229 -14.67 7.52 4.89
CA ASN A 229 -14.07 7.22 6.19
C ASN A 229 -13.57 8.48 6.92
N MET A 230 -13.12 9.51 6.20
CA MET A 230 -12.69 10.77 6.79
C MET A 230 -13.87 11.55 7.35
N LEU A 231 -14.96 11.66 6.58
CA LEU A 231 -16.21 12.30 6.99
C LEU A 231 -16.80 11.61 8.24
N ASP A 232 -16.86 10.28 8.23
CA ASP A 232 -17.31 9.45 9.35
C ASP A 232 -16.45 9.69 10.60
N LEU A 233 -15.12 9.73 10.44
CA LEU A 233 -14.20 9.96 11.56
C LEU A 233 -14.38 11.34 12.19
N TRP A 234 -14.56 12.39 11.38
CA TRP A 234 -14.81 13.73 11.89
C TRP A 234 -16.17 13.83 12.59
N LYS A 235 -17.21 13.24 12.02
CA LYS A 235 -18.57 13.19 12.59
C LYS A 235 -18.60 12.41 13.91
N ALA A 236 -18.00 11.22 13.95
CA ALA A 236 -17.86 10.41 15.17
C ALA A 236 -17.06 11.13 16.25
N SER A 237 -16.07 11.94 15.87
CA SER A 237 -15.29 12.79 16.79
C SER A 237 -16.00 14.10 17.15
N ARG A 238 -17.23 14.33 16.68
CA ARG A 238 -18.03 15.55 16.87
C ARG A 238 -17.30 16.83 16.43
N THR A 239 -16.45 16.73 15.41
CA THR A 239 -15.70 17.88 14.88
C THR A 239 -16.67 18.81 14.17
N SER A 240 -16.87 20.04 14.64
CA SER A 240 -17.77 20.97 13.93
C SER A 240 -17.18 21.38 12.58
N PRO A 241 -18.01 21.76 11.58
CA PRO A 241 -17.52 22.23 10.29
C PRO A 241 -16.52 23.40 10.40
N GLU A 242 -16.71 24.30 11.35
CA GLU A 242 -15.81 25.43 11.62
C GLU A 242 -14.43 24.96 12.08
N ARG A 243 -14.36 23.85 12.84
CA ARG A 243 -13.06 23.26 13.21
C ARG A 243 -12.39 22.58 12.01
N VAL A 244 -13.16 22.05 11.07
CA VAL A 244 -12.62 21.46 9.83
C VAL A 244 -11.96 22.52 8.95
N VAL A 245 -12.41 23.78 8.97
CA VAL A 245 -11.72 24.90 8.31
C VAL A 245 -10.25 24.99 8.72
N GLY A 246 -9.95 24.89 10.01
CA GLY A 246 -8.58 24.88 10.52
C GLY A 246 -7.81 23.59 10.19
N LEU A 247 -8.48 22.43 10.16
CA LEU A 247 -7.87 21.17 9.74
C LEU A 247 -7.43 21.18 8.27
N LEU A 248 -8.24 21.80 7.41
CA LEU A 248 -7.95 22.04 6.00
C LEU A 248 -7.05 23.26 5.76
N LYS A 249 -6.56 23.91 6.82
CA LYS A 249 -5.64 25.07 6.75
C LYS A 249 -6.19 26.27 5.98
N LEU A 250 -7.51 26.41 5.90
CA LEU A 250 -8.19 27.52 5.23
C LEU A 250 -8.10 28.84 6.01
N GLU A 251 -7.69 28.82 7.28
CA GLU A 251 -7.57 30.01 8.13
C GLU A 251 -6.31 30.85 7.90
N GLY A 252 -5.36 30.40 7.07
CA GLY A 252 -4.07 31.09 6.93
C GLY A 252 -3.22 30.71 5.73
N ARG A 253 -3.77 30.00 4.74
CA ARG A 253 -3.05 29.63 3.51
C ARG A 253 -3.95 29.84 2.29
N PRO A 254 -3.74 30.89 1.49
CA PRO A 254 -4.48 31.06 0.24
C PRO A 254 -4.41 29.83 -0.67
N GLU A 255 -3.28 29.10 -0.65
CA GLU A 255 -3.08 27.86 -1.43
C GLU A 255 -3.96 26.70 -0.96
N ALA A 256 -4.50 26.76 0.26
CA ALA A 256 -5.42 25.75 0.76
C ALA A 256 -6.85 25.95 0.23
N PHE A 257 -7.20 27.11 -0.33
CA PHE A 257 -8.50 27.36 -0.96
C PHE A 257 -8.59 26.73 -2.35
N THR A 258 -8.35 25.43 -2.43
CA THR A 258 -8.54 24.64 -3.65
C THR A 258 -9.99 24.20 -3.78
N ALA A 259 -10.45 23.93 -5.00
CA ALA A 259 -11.77 23.32 -5.23
C ALA A 259 -11.94 22.04 -4.40
N ALA A 260 -10.91 21.19 -4.35
CA ALA A 260 -10.91 19.96 -3.56
C ALA A 260 -11.20 20.16 -2.07
N ASN A 261 -10.59 21.17 -1.43
CA ASN A 261 -10.81 21.44 -0.01
C ASN A 261 -12.17 22.07 0.26
N LEU A 262 -12.65 22.93 -0.64
CA LEU A 262 -13.97 23.55 -0.54
C LEU A 262 -15.08 22.51 -0.76
N ASP A 263 -14.90 21.60 -1.71
CA ASP A 263 -15.76 20.45 -1.94
C ASP A 263 -15.81 19.55 -0.70
N MET A 264 -14.65 19.18 -0.14
CA MET A 264 -14.59 18.36 1.07
C MET A 264 -15.30 19.01 2.25
N LEU A 265 -15.13 20.33 2.44
CA LEU A 265 -15.83 21.06 3.50
C LEU A 265 -17.34 21.08 3.24
N THR A 266 -17.77 21.27 2.00
CA THR A 266 -19.18 21.26 1.60
C THR A 266 -19.82 19.88 1.81
N GLU A 267 -19.15 18.81 1.37
CA GLU A 267 -19.54 17.42 1.63
C GLU A 267 -19.66 17.17 3.15
N TYR A 268 -18.70 17.66 3.93
CA TYR A 268 -18.73 17.49 5.39
C TYR A 268 -19.84 18.27 6.08
N ILE A 269 -20.15 19.50 5.64
CA ILE A 269 -21.29 20.26 6.17
C ILE A 269 -22.56 19.45 5.98
N GLY A 270 -22.82 18.95 4.76
CA GLY A 270 -23.95 18.06 4.50
C GLY A 270 -23.94 16.86 5.45
N HIS A 271 -22.81 16.15 5.49
CA HIS A 271 -22.67 14.93 6.28
C HIS A 271 -22.83 15.13 7.79
N TYR A 272 -22.35 16.25 8.34
CA TYR A 272 -22.42 16.55 9.77
C TYR A 272 -23.85 16.85 10.24
N TYR A 273 -24.65 17.50 9.37
CA TYR A 273 -26.04 17.89 9.63
C TYR A 273 -27.08 16.88 9.14
N GLU A 274 -26.67 15.80 8.46
CA GLU A 274 -27.54 14.65 8.19
C GLU A 274 -28.30 14.24 9.47
N ASN A 275 -29.62 14.14 9.36
CA ASN A 275 -30.54 13.75 10.45
C ASN A 275 -30.60 14.72 11.65
N ARG A 276 -30.10 15.96 11.51
CA ARG A 276 -30.30 17.02 12.53
C ARG A 276 -31.50 17.89 12.17
N SER A 277 -32.15 18.46 13.18
CA SER A 277 -33.18 19.47 12.99
C SER A 277 -32.55 20.81 12.59
N GLY A 278 -33.00 21.37 11.47
CA GLY A 278 -32.51 22.64 10.93
C GLY A 278 -31.73 22.50 9.63
N ALA A 279 -31.76 23.54 8.81
CA ALA A 279 -31.00 23.57 7.56
C ALA A 279 -29.48 23.67 7.86
N PRO A 280 -28.62 22.98 7.11
CA PRO A 280 -27.18 23.14 7.24
C PRO A 280 -26.77 24.60 6.93
N PRO A 281 -25.78 25.16 7.65
CA PRO A 281 -25.24 26.47 7.32
C PRO A 281 -24.60 26.46 5.93
N SER A 282 -24.60 27.61 5.25
CA SER A 282 -23.91 27.75 3.96
C SER A 282 -22.39 27.66 4.13
N LEU A 283 -21.69 27.30 3.06
CA LEU A 283 -20.22 27.25 3.03
C LEU A 283 -19.59 28.57 3.48
N ILE A 284 -20.07 29.71 2.98
CA ILE A 284 -19.55 31.03 3.35
C ILE A 284 -19.74 31.35 4.84
N LYS A 285 -20.87 30.93 5.43
CA LYS A 285 -21.10 31.09 6.86
C LYS A 285 -20.08 30.28 7.67
N VAL A 286 -19.86 29.01 7.33
CA VAL A 286 -18.89 28.15 8.01
C VAL A 286 -17.46 28.69 7.86
N LEU A 287 -17.09 29.19 6.68
CA LEU A 287 -15.78 29.82 6.45
C LEU A 287 -15.61 31.09 7.29
N SER A 288 -16.62 31.97 7.32
CA SER A 288 -16.60 33.19 8.14
C SER A 288 -16.44 32.86 9.63
N ASP A 289 -17.22 31.91 10.14
CA ASP A 289 -17.22 31.51 11.55
C ASP A 289 -15.93 30.75 11.93
N GLY A 290 -15.36 29.96 11.00
CA GLY A 290 -14.12 29.20 11.21
C GLY A 290 -12.85 30.05 11.15
N ILE A 291 -12.73 30.97 10.19
CA ILE A 291 -11.55 31.83 10.01
C ILE A 291 -11.54 32.97 11.03
N ARG A 292 -12.73 33.42 11.47
CA ARG A 292 -12.92 34.49 12.47
C ARG A 292 -12.29 35.85 12.09
N SER A 293 -11.91 36.02 10.83
CA SER A 293 -11.37 37.25 10.26
C SER A 293 -11.90 37.47 8.84
N ALA A 294 -12.81 38.42 8.68
CA ALA A 294 -13.42 38.74 7.39
C ALA A 294 -12.38 39.22 6.36
N GLY A 295 -11.37 39.97 6.80
CA GLY A 295 -10.28 40.44 5.93
C GLY A 295 -9.44 39.29 5.37
N VAL A 296 -9.10 38.30 6.19
CA VAL A 296 -8.33 37.12 5.75
C VAL A 296 -9.13 36.29 4.75
N LEU A 297 -10.42 36.06 5.01
CA LEU A 297 -11.30 35.38 4.09
C LEU A 297 -11.42 36.13 2.76
N ALA A 298 -11.64 37.45 2.79
CA ALA A 298 -11.76 38.26 1.59
C ALA A 298 -10.48 38.21 0.73
N VAL A 299 -9.30 38.35 1.34
CA VAL A 299 -8.02 38.25 0.63
C VAL A 299 -7.82 36.87 0.02
N ALA A 300 -8.14 35.79 0.73
CA ALA A 300 -8.01 34.43 0.22
C ALA A 300 -8.94 34.18 -0.98
N LEU A 301 -10.21 34.61 -0.88
CA LEU A 301 -11.18 34.49 -1.98
C LEU A 301 -10.75 35.30 -3.21
N LEU A 302 -10.33 36.56 -3.02
CA LEU A 302 -9.84 37.40 -4.11
C LEU A 302 -8.59 36.81 -4.78
N THR A 303 -7.66 36.27 -3.99
CA THR A 303 -6.44 35.63 -4.51
C THR A 303 -6.78 34.45 -5.42
N GLN A 304 -7.77 33.63 -5.04
CA GLN A 304 -8.20 32.48 -5.83
C GLN A 304 -9.03 32.88 -7.06
N LEU A 305 -9.89 33.89 -6.95
CA LEU A 305 -10.62 34.45 -8.09
C LEU A 305 -9.66 35.01 -9.15
N LEU A 306 -8.59 35.70 -8.74
CA LEU A 306 -7.56 36.21 -9.64
C LEU A 306 -6.73 35.10 -10.30
N ARG A 307 -6.65 33.91 -9.70
CA ARG A 307 -5.97 32.75 -10.29
C ARG A 307 -6.85 31.94 -11.24
N GLU A 308 -8.15 32.23 -11.31
CA GLU A 308 -9.16 31.44 -12.02
C GLU A 308 -9.22 29.94 -11.61
N GLU A 309 -8.58 29.56 -10.50
CA GLU A 309 -8.38 28.15 -10.11
C GLU A 309 -9.63 27.48 -9.53
N THR A 310 -10.69 28.25 -9.20
CA THR A 310 -11.84 27.74 -8.46
C THR A 310 -13.19 28.32 -8.94
N PRO A 311 -13.89 27.66 -9.88
CA PRO A 311 -15.19 28.14 -10.40
C PRO A 311 -16.30 28.17 -9.33
N GLN A 312 -16.17 27.38 -8.26
CA GLN A 312 -17.12 27.38 -7.14
C GLN A 312 -17.12 28.70 -6.37
N LEU A 313 -15.99 29.42 -6.34
CA LEU A 313 -15.91 30.73 -5.70
C LEU A 313 -16.62 31.83 -6.47
N ARG A 314 -16.93 31.64 -7.77
CA ARG A 314 -17.67 32.63 -8.56
C ARG A 314 -19.16 32.69 -8.20
N LYS A 315 -19.68 31.71 -7.45
CA LYS A 315 -21.09 31.59 -7.05
C LYS A 315 -21.34 32.00 -5.60
N LEU A 316 -20.28 32.26 -4.83
CA LEU A 316 -20.34 32.76 -3.45
C LEU A 316 -20.36 34.29 -3.46
#